data_AF-A0A9N9DVY1-F1
#
_entry.id   AF-A0A9N9DVY1-F1
#
_cell.length_a   1.000
_cell.length_b   1.000
_cell.length_c   1.000
_cell.angle_alpha   90.00
_cell.angle_beta   90.00
_cell.angle_gamma   90.00
#
_symmetry.space_group_name_H-M   'P 1'
#
loop_
_entity.id
_entity.type
_entity.pdbx_description
1 polymer ?
#
loop_
_entity_poly.entity_id
_entity_poly.type
_entity_poly.pdbx_seq_one_letter_code
_entity_poly.pdbx_strand_id
1 'polypeptide(L)'
;MSKNKRSISIINLEASSSDSVSSRSSKKIRLTPSNHASTCDDSACKGCDVGEVEIVFTTDEGQGVEPSPNDLLQLALEESSKESSREHGIAKRLFEMSLEGFDKLISLEEQKIEMETVKSKEKEARYRSATKQTRYQYAFCCVAFGIYLPIIEHLRKGIEIYKQIIIEDDEYYDAWIGLGRARIYLAKIEREMFQNDQNDLSDSENSKKEQKSSIEIEQASFNLAINAFDKGLSILKSKDENKYVIKSILIAKDLQEYALSIDHLKFTDNKNLDEINFAQGIHGCCLYYLAKLKTDHNDDENEESKLLLNEAIEKLSKANEEDRFTETLGQSYILKTIIESDEEQIMEAYDKGLECLKQAYKLDPDNENLREQLETLGALNKDDNEEYFG
;
A
#
# COMPACT_ATOMS: atom_id res chain seq x y z
N MET A 1 -17.90 -11.68 -21.20
CA MET A 1 -17.53 -11.68 -19.77
C MET A 1 -16.07 -12.08 -19.65
N SER A 2 -15.16 -11.09 -19.60
CA SER A 2 -13.72 -11.32 -19.48
C SER A 2 -13.35 -11.19 -18.01
N LYS A 3 -12.89 -12.27 -17.37
CA LYS A 3 -12.38 -12.23 -16.00
C LYS A 3 -11.00 -11.61 -16.05
N ASN A 4 -10.85 -10.42 -15.49
CA ASN A 4 -9.57 -9.73 -15.39
C ASN A 4 -8.59 -10.60 -14.58
N LYS A 5 -7.51 -11.05 -15.23
CA LYS A 5 -6.47 -11.88 -14.65
C LYS A 5 -5.61 -11.01 -13.73
N ARG A 6 -5.60 -11.31 -12.43
CA ARG A 6 -4.69 -10.69 -11.45
C ARG A 6 -3.39 -11.49 -11.43
N SER A 7 -2.36 -11.01 -12.14
CA SER A 7 -0.99 -11.49 -11.96
C SER A 7 -0.34 -10.66 -10.86
N ILE A 8 -0.31 -11.22 -9.64
CA ILE A 8 0.43 -10.67 -8.51
C ILE A 8 1.91 -11.00 -8.74
N SER A 9 2.65 -10.10 -9.42
CA SER A 9 4.10 -10.22 -9.58
C SER A 9 4.80 -9.66 -8.33
N ILE A 10 4.80 -10.41 -7.23
CA ILE A 10 5.54 -10.02 -6.02
C ILE A 10 7.03 -10.34 -6.19
N ILE A 11 7.77 -9.25 -6.42
CA ILE A 11 9.04 -8.82 -5.80
C ILE A 11 9.88 -9.96 -5.18
N ASN A 12 11.04 -10.20 -5.78
CA ASN A 12 12.15 -10.87 -5.10
C ASN A 12 12.53 -10.08 -3.84
N LEU A 13 12.32 -10.68 -2.66
CA LEU A 13 12.96 -10.24 -1.43
C LEU A 13 14.48 -10.35 -1.63
N GLU A 14 15.16 -9.25 -1.94
CA GLU A 14 16.59 -9.16 -1.63
C GLU A 14 16.72 -8.94 -0.13
N ALA A 15 16.58 -10.04 0.61
CA ALA A 15 17.13 -10.13 1.95
C ALA A 15 18.64 -9.91 1.82
N SER A 16 19.11 -8.78 2.34
CA SER A 16 20.52 -8.51 2.54
C SER A 16 21.10 -9.50 3.55
N SER A 17 21.44 -10.69 3.07
CA SER A 17 22.37 -11.62 3.70
C SER A 17 23.09 -12.36 2.57
N SER A 18 24.28 -11.88 2.23
CA SER A 18 25.25 -12.61 1.42
C SER A 18 25.76 -13.81 2.21
N ASP A 19 24.95 -14.87 2.29
CA ASP A 19 25.41 -16.21 2.60
C ASP A 19 24.64 -17.17 1.68
N SER A 20 25.40 -18.03 1.02
CA SER A 20 25.00 -18.89 -0.09
C SER A 20 23.71 -19.69 0.19
N VAL A 21 22.64 -19.40 -0.57
CA VAL A 21 21.49 -20.30 -0.73
C VAL A 21 21.94 -21.52 -1.54
N SER A 22 22.52 -22.49 -0.85
CA SER A 22 22.90 -23.80 -1.38
C SER A 22 21.82 -24.83 -1.00
N SER A 23 21.35 -25.55 -2.00
CA SER A 23 20.34 -26.64 -2.01
C SER A 23 18.88 -26.22 -1.76
N ARG A 24 18.11 -26.21 -2.86
CA ARG A 24 16.66 -26.00 -2.89
C ARG A 24 15.96 -27.16 -2.17
N SER A 25 15.26 -26.88 -1.07
CA SER A 25 14.27 -27.81 -0.52
C SER A 25 13.17 -28.07 -1.55
N SER A 26 12.98 -29.32 -1.95
CA SER A 26 11.93 -29.71 -2.89
C SER A 26 10.58 -29.80 -2.16
N LYS A 27 9.63 -28.91 -2.50
CA LYS A 27 8.25 -28.92 -1.96
C LYS A 27 7.56 -30.22 -2.40
N LYS A 28 7.19 -31.10 -1.47
CA LYS A 28 6.35 -32.28 -1.77
C LYS A 28 5.01 -32.15 -1.07
N ILE A 29 4.02 -31.64 -1.80
CA ILE A 29 2.64 -31.54 -1.31
C ILE A 29 2.05 -32.95 -1.32
N ARG A 30 1.70 -33.47 -0.14
CA ARG A 30 0.99 -34.73 -0.01
C ARG A 30 -0.46 -34.43 0.34
N LEU A 31 -1.31 -34.33 -0.67
CA LEU A 31 -2.76 -34.35 -0.46
C LEU A 31 -3.14 -35.75 0.04
N THR A 32 -3.68 -35.87 1.25
CA THR A 32 -4.17 -37.14 1.76
C THR A 32 -5.31 -37.65 0.88
N PRO A 33 -5.21 -38.84 0.28
CA PRO A 33 -6.18 -39.32 -0.70
C PRO A 33 -7.40 -39.93 0.00
N SER A 34 -8.27 -39.13 0.63
CA SER A 34 -9.69 -39.43 0.92
C SER A 34 -10.29 -38.48 1.98
N ASN A 35 -10.48 -37.19 1.68
CA ASN A 35 -11.24 -36.31 2.58
C ASN A 35 -12.55 -35.88 1.91
N HIS A 36 -13.54 -36.77 1.97
CA HIS A 36 -14.93 -36.36 1.87
C HIS A 36 -15.37 -35.92 3.27
N ALA A 37 -16.06 -34.79 3.38
CA ALA A 37 -16.86 -34.52 4.58
C ALA A 37 -17.75 -35.75 4.84
N SER A 38 -17.92 -36.16 6.11
CA SER A 38 -18.73 -37.34 6.46
C SER A 38 -20.20 -37.25 6.04
N THR A 39 -20.63 -36.08 5.58
CA THR A 39 -21.96 -35.77 5.06
C THR A 39 -22.01 -35.67 3.52
N CYS A 40 -20.93 -35.99 2.81
CA CYS A 40 -20.96 -36.02 1.36
C CYS A 40 -21.39 -37.40 0.85
N ASP A 41 -22.63 -37.45 0.37
CA ASP A 41 -23.21 -38.64 -0.28
C ASP A 41 -23.07 -38.60 -1.81
N ASP A 42 -22.36 -37.60 -2.37
CA ASP A 42 -22.19 -37.46 -3.82
C ASP A 42 -21.08 -38.38 -4.33
N SER A 43 -21.50 -39.50 -4.91
CA SER A 43 -20.64 -40.48 -5.58
C SER A 43 -19.81 -39.94 -6.77
N ALA A 44 -20.14 -38.75 -7.28
CA ALA A 44 -19.38 -38.05 -8.31
C ALA A 44 -18.51 -36.90 -7.75
N CYS A 45 -18.55 -36.62 -6.43
CA CYS A 45 -17.70 -35.62 -5.81
C CYS A 45 -16.23 -36.06 -5.94
N LYS A 46 -15.40 -35.24 -6.58
CA LYS A 46 -13.96 -35.52 -6.76
C LYS A 46 -13.08 -35.01 -5.60
N GLY A 47 -13.71 -34.72 -4.46
CA GLY A 47 -13.08 -34.09 -3.30
C GLY A 47 -13.94 -32.94 -2.80
N CYS A 48 -14.62 -33.15 -1.68
CA CYS A 48 -15.43 -32.13 -1.01
C CYS A 48 -14.55 -31.67 0.14
N ASP A 49 -13.58 -30.86 -0.27
CA ASP A 49 -12.31 -30.57 0.37
C ASP A 49 -12.50 -29.68 1.60
N VAL A 50 -12.91 -30.28 2.70
CA VAL A 50 -12.96 -29.65 4.04
C VAL A 50 -11.78 -30.16 4.89
N GLY A 51 -10.78 -30.79 4.28
CA GLY A 51 -9.57 -31.23 4.98
C GLY A 51 -8.56 -30.10 5.14
N GLU A 52 -7.93 -29.99 6.31
CA GLU A 52 -6.78 -29.12 6.52
C GLU A 52 -5.64 -29.52 5.56
N VAL A 53 -5.09 -28.55 4.81
CA VAL A 53 -3.93 -28.80 3.94
C VAL A 53 -2.70 -28.99 4.82
N GLU A 54 -2.20 -30.22 4.94
CA GLU A 54 -0.94 -30.50 5.62
C GLU A 54 0.24 -30.30 4.65
N ILE A 55 1.13 -29.35 4.98
CA ILE A 55 2.33 -29.07 4.18
C ILE A 55 3.53 -29.62 4.93
N VAL A 56 4.21 -30.59 4.32
CA VAL A 56 5.45 -31.19 4.85
C VAL A 56 6.63 -30.76 4.00
N PHE A 57 7.66 -30.20 4.62
CA PHE A 57 8.90 -29.81 3.95
C PHE A 57 9.94 -30.91 4.13
N THR A 58 10.52 -31.38 3.02
CA THR A 58 11.54 -32.45 3.04
C THR A 58 12.79 -32.03 2.27
N THR A 59 13.96 -32.52 2.70
CA THR A 59 15.18 -32.50 1.88
C THR A 59 15.09 -33.51 0.74
N ASP A 60 16.06 -33.47 -0.18
CA ASP A 60 16.20 -34.48 -1.25
C ASP A 60 16.42 -35.90 -0.69
N GLU A 61 16.88 -36.02 0.56
CA GLU A 61 17.02 -37.30 1.29
C GLU A 61 15.73 -37.75 2.00
N GLY A 62 14.65 -36.96 1.92
CA GLY A 62 13.36 -37.25 2.55
C GLY A 62 13.30 -36.94 4.05
N GLN A 63 14.31 -36.26 4.61
CA GLN A 63 14.29 -35.81 6.00
C GLN A 63 13.40 -34.57 6.15
N GLY A 64 12.59 -34.52 7.21
CA GLY A 64 11.75 -33.36 7.52
C GLY A 64 12.60 -32.15 7.90
N VAL A 65 12.27 -30.99 7.34
CA VAL A 65 12.90 -29.69 7.67
C VAL A 65 11.83 -28.75 8.18
N GLU A 66 12.13 -27.97 9.21
CA GLU A 66 11.27 -26.86 9.65
C GLU A 66 11.79 -25.56 9.01
N PRO A 67 11.11 -25.00 8.00
CA PRO A 67 11.51 -23.75 7.37
C PRO A 67 11.36 -22.57 8.33
N SER A 68 12.18 -21.52 8.14
CA SER A 68 12.02 -20.29 8.93
C SER A 68 10.72 -19.56 8.56
N PRO A 69 10.22 -18.65 9.41
CA PRO A 69 9.04 -17.84 9.09
C PRO A 69 9.20 -17.02 7.81
N ASN A 70 10.41 -16.53 7.54
CA ASN A 70 10.74 -15.81 6.30
C ASN A 70 10.71 -16.72 5.07
N ASP A 71 11.22 -17.96 5.19
CA ASP A 71 11.12 -18.95 4.11
C ASP A 71 9.66 -19.24 3.81
N LEU A 72 8.84 -19.51 4.84
CA LEU A 72 7.41 -19.76 4.69
C LEU A 72 6.67 -18.60 3.99
N LEU A 73 6.99 -17.36 4.38
CA LEU A 73 6.46 -16.16 3.73
C LEU A 73 6.85 -16.12 2.25
N GLN A 74 8.12 -16.33 1.92
CA GLN A 74 8.58 -16.33 0.53
C GLN A 74 7.86 -17.41 -0.29
N LEU A 75 7.70 -18.62 0.26
CA LEU A 75 6.97 -19.69 -0.41
C LEU A 75 5.48 -19.34 -0.57
N ALA A 76 4.87 -18.64 0.40
CA ALA A 76 3.49 -18.16 0.33
C ALA A 76 3.31 -17.13 -0.81
N LEU A 77 4.25 -16.19 -0.93
CA LEU A 77 4.27 -15.19 -2.00
C LEU A 77 4.40 -15.84 -3.39
N GLU A 78 5.34 -16.77 -3.54
CA GLU A 78 5.49 -17.56 -4.77
C GLU A 78 4.20 -18.31 -5.13
N GLU A 79 3.58 -18.98 -4.16
CA GLU A 79 2.36 -19.74 -4.38
C GLU A 79 1.19 -18.82 -4.74
N SER A 80 1.07 -17.67 -4.07
CA SER A 80 0.03 -16.68 -4.32
C SER A 80 0.09 -16.06 -5.73
N SER A 81 1.27 -16.06 -6.35
CA SER A 81 1.49 -15.52 -7.70
C SER A 81 1.02 -16.46 -8.82
N LYS A 82 0.72 -17.73 -8.51
CA LYS A 82 0.31 -18.72 -9.50
C LYS A 82 -1.16 -18.54 -9.89
N GLU A 83 -1.46 -18.53 -11.19
CA GLU A 83 -2.82 -18.29 -11.73
C GLU A 83 -3.83 -19.45 -11.48
N SER A 84 -3.40 -20.59 -10.90
CA SER A 84 -4.25 -21.75 -10.63
C SER A 84 -5.17 -21.52 -9.42
N SER A 85 -6.37 -20.96 -9.66
CA SER A 85 -7.41 -20.67 -8.66
C SER A 85 -7.92 -21.85 -7.81
N ARG A 86 -7.37 -23.07 -7.99
CA ARG A 86 -7.69 -24.26 -7.20
C ARG A 86 -6.76 -24.45 -5.99
N GLU A 87 -5.67 -23.69 -5.89
CA GLU A 87 -4.61 -23.88 -4.89
C GLU A 87 -4.57 -22.79 -3.82
N HIS A 88 -5.64 -21.99 -3.68
CA HIS A 88 -5.67 -20.92 -2.68
C HIS A 88 -5.39 -21.41 -1.25
N GLY A 89 -5.73 -22.68 -0.96
CA GLY A 89 -5.47 -23.32 0.33
C GLY A 89 -4.00 -23.46 0.69
N ILE A 90 -3.10 -23.67 -0.29
CA ILE A 90 -1.66 -23.84 -0.02
C ILE A 90 -1.03 -22.51 0.38
N ALA A 91 -1.21 -21.47 -0.45
CA ALA A 91 -0.67 -20.14 -0.14
C ALA A 91 -1.23 -19.61 1.18
N LYS A 92 -2.54 -19.80 1.43
CA LYS A 92 -3.19 -19.47 2.71
C LYS A 92 -2.48 -20.17 3.87
N ARG A 93 -2.31 -21.49 3.79
CA ARG A 93 -1.68 -22.26 4.86
C ARG A 93 -0.22 -21.84 5.09
N LEU A 94 0.52 -21.53 4.03
CA LEU A 94 1.89 -21.02 4.13
C LEU A 94 1.96 -19.66 4.85
N PHE A 95 1.02 -18.75 4.57
CA PHE A 95 0.90 -17.50 5.32
C PHE A 95 0.58 -17.74 6.80
N GLU A 96 -0.38 -18.61 7.11
CA GLU A 96 -0.73 -18.95 8.50
C GLU A 96 0.48 -19.52 9.26
N MET A 97 1.19 -20.49 8.67
CA MET A 97 2.40 -21.06 9.27
C MET A 97 3.49 -20.01 9.46
N SER A 98 3.65 -19.07 8.52
CA SER A 98 4.61 -17.96 8.66
C SER A 98 4.23 -17.03 9.83
N LEU A 99 2.95 -16.66 9.95
CA LEU A 99 2.46 -15.84 11.06
C LEU A 99 2.64 -16.53 12.43
N GLU A 100 2.28 -17.81 12.54
CA GLU A 100 2.51 -18.63 13.74
C GLU A 100 4.01 -18.67 14.10
N GLY A 101 4.87 -18.77 13.09
CA GLY A 101 6.33 -18.75 13.24
C GLY A 101 6.84 -17.41 13.76
N PHE A 102 6.36 -16.28 13.24
CA PHE A 102 6.71 -14.96 13.73
C PHE A 102 6.21 -14.70 15.16
N ASP A 103 4.99 -15.15 15.51
CA ASP A 103 4.47 -15.03 16.88
C ASP A 103 5.36 -15.77 17.90
N LYS A 104 5.84 -16.97 17.54
CA LYS A 104 6.81 -17.73 18.34
C LYS A 104 8.15 -17.00 18.47
N LEU A 105 8.68 -16.46 17.35
CA LEU A 105 9.95 -15.72 17.37
C LEU A 105 9.86 -14.47 18.26
N ILE A 106 8.79 -13.70 18.14
CA ILE A 106 8.56 -12.50 18.96
C ILE A 106 8.50 -12.88 20.44
N SER A 107 7.74 -13.92 20.79
CA SER A 107 7.62 -14.40 22.17
C SER A 107 8.97 -14.85 22.75
N LEU A 108 9.79 -15.53 21.96
CA LEU A 108 11.12 -15.99 22.37
C LEU A 108 12.10 -14.83 22.57
N GLU A 109 12.06 -13.83 21.71
CA GLU A 109 12.89 -12.63 21.82
C GLU A 109 12.53 -11.82 23.08
N GLU A 110 11.24 -11.67 23.38
CA GLU A 110 10.76 -11.01 24.59
C GLU A 110 11.22 -11.73 25.87
N GLN A 111 11.11 -13.07 25.92
CA GLN A 111 11.57 -13.86 27.06
C GLN A 111 13.09 -13.76 27.30
N LYS A 112 13.89 -13.74 26.23
CA LYS A 112 15.36 -13.60 26.34
C LYS A 112 15.74 -12.26 26.99
N ILE A 113 15.04 -11.19 26.63
CA ILE A 113 15.29 -9.85 27.16
C ILE A 113 14.92 -9.78 28.65
N GLU A 114 13.84 -10.42 29.08
CA GLU A 114 13.47 -10.53 30.50
C GLU A 114 14.54 -11.26 31.32
N MET A 115 15.09 -12.37 30.79
CA MET A 115 16.13 -13.13 31.49
C MET A 115 17.46 -12.36 31.62
N GLU A 116 17.80 -11.52 30.63
CA GLU A 116 19.03 -10.71 30.64
C GLU A 116 18.90 -9.49 31.56
N THR A 117 17.74 -8.83 31.58
CA THR A 117 17.50 -7.62 32.40
C THR A 117 17.47 -7.90 33.90
N VAL A 118 17.12 -9.11 34.35
CA VAL A 118 17.18 -9.50 35.77
C VAL A 118 18.62 -9.51 36.31
N LYS A 119 19.65 -9.54 35.44
CA LYS A 119 21.07 -9.50 35.84
C LYS A 119 21.65 -8.09 35.94
N SER A 120 20.97 -7.04 35.47
CA SER A 120 21.45 -5.65 35.55
C SER A 120 20.42 -4.76 36.25
N LYS A 121 20.63 -4.49 37.55
CA LYS A 121 19.82 -3.53 38.30
C LYS A 121 20.12 -2.09 37.85
N GLU A 122 19.04 -1.31 37.76
CA GLU A 122 18.96 0.16 37.56
C GLU A 122 19.43 0.62 36.16
N LYS A 123 18.60 1.13 35.24
CA LYS A 123 17.64 2.25 35.36
C LYS A 123 16.77 2.37 34.09
N GLU A 124 15.49 2.67 34.31
CA GLU A 124 14.52 3.41 33.46
C GLU A 124 14.33 3.07 31.97
N ALA A 125 13.19 2.39 31.75
CA ALA A 125 12.15 2.71 30.76
C ALA A 125 12.57 2.78 29.29
N ARG A 126 12.63 1.61 28.65
CA ARG A 126 11.90 1.32 27.40
C ARG A 126 11.97 -0.18 27.14
N TYR A 127 10.82 -0.83 27.15
CA TYR A 127 10.60 -2.18 26.64
C TYR A 127 11.28 -2.28 25.27
N ARG A 128 12.37 -3.06 25.17
CA ARG A 128 12.78 -3.59 23.87
C ARG A 128 12.00 -4.89 23.74
N SER A 129 10.85 -4.79 23.07
CA SER A 129 10.15 -5.93 22.47
C SER A 129 11.05 -6.53 21.39
N ALA A 130 10.62 -7.64 20.78
CA ALA A 130 11.26 -8.28 19.63
C ALA A 130 11.98 -7.31 18.67
N THR A 131 13.07 -7.77 18.05
CA THR A 131 13.91 -6.94 17.18
C THR A 131 13.05 -6.21 16.15
N LYS A 132 13.37 -4.94 15.87
CA LYS A 132 12.61 -4.13 14.92
C LYS A 132 12.46 -4.86 13.57
N GLN A 133 13.50 -5.57 13.15
CA GLN A 133 13.51 -6.38 11.94
C GLN A 133 12.50 -7.53 11.99
N THR A 134 12.44 -8.31 13.09
CA THR A 134 11.45 -9.38 13.27
C THR A 134 10.03 -8.83 13.22
N ARG A 135 9.77 -7.71 13.91
CA ARG A 135 8.44 -7.05 13.89
C ARG A 135 8.09 -6.49 12.50
N TYR A 136 9.06 -5.92 11.80
CA TYR A 136 8.87 -5.45 10.43
C TYR A 136 8.47 -6.61 9.49
N GLN A 137 9.20 -7.72 9.54
CA GLN A 137 8.89 -8.92 8.74
C GLN A 137 7.52 -9.50 9.07
N TYR A 138 7.15 -9.49 10.35
CA TYR A 138 5.83 -9.92 10.78
C TYR A 138 4.71 -9.02 10.27
N ALA A 139 4.87 -7.69 10.35
CA ALA A 139 3.94 -6.72 9.80
C ALA A 139 3.80 -6.88 8.28
N PHE A 140 4.92 -7.09 7.59
CA PHE A 140 4.94 -7.36 6.16
C PHE A 140 4.17 -8.64 5.81
N CYS A 141 4.36 -9.73 6.58
CA CYS A 141 3.59 -10.96 6.42
C CYS A 141 2.09 -10.74 6.63
N CYS A 142 1.70 -9.98 7.66
CA CYS A 142 0.30 -9.61 7.90
C CYS A 142 -0.30 -8.87 6.70
N VAL A 143 0.41 -7.87 6.17
CA VAL A 143 -0.07 -7.08 5.04
C VAL A 143 -0.15 -7.91 3.76
N ALA A 144 0.90 -8.69 3.45
CA ALA A 144 0.90 -9.57 2.28
C ALA A 144 -0.26 -10.58 2.33
N PHE A 145 -0.53 -11.15 3.51
CA PHE A 145 -1.64 -12.08 3.69
C PHE A 145 -2.99 -11.39 3.51
N GLY A 146 -3.17 -10.20 4.10
CA GLY A 146 -4.39 -9.40 3.99
C GLY A 146 -4.65 -8.84 2.58
N ILE A 147 -3.62 -8.70 1.74
CA ILE A 147 -3.76 -8.38 0.31
C ILE A 147 -4.18 -9.63 -0.47
N TYR A 148 -3.51 -10.76 -0.21
CA TYR A 148 -3.76 -12.01 -0.91
C TYR A 148 -5.16 -12.58 -0.64
N LEU A 149 -5.55 -12.65 0.64
CA LEU A 149 -6.91 -12.87 1.09
C LEU A 149 -7.38 -11.55 1.70
N PRO A 150 -8.36 -10.83 1.09
CA PRO A 150 -8.87 -9.53 1.54
C PRO A 150 -9.41 -9.49 2.99
N ILE A 151 -8.55 -9.71 3.97
CA ILE A 151 -8.84 -9.85 5.39
C ILE A 151 -8.35 -8.57 6.08
N ILE A 152 -9.31 -7.72 6.42
CA ILE A 152 -9.07 -6.39 7.00
C ILE A 152 -8.29 -6.48 8.32
N GLU A 153 -8.55 -7.51 9.13
CA GLU A 153 -7.90 -7.70 10.43
C GLU A 153 -6.38 -7.84 10.30
N HIS A 154 -5.89 -8.53 9.27
CA HIS A 154 -4.46 -8.68 9.03
C HIS A 154 -3.83 -7.37 8.57
N LEU A 155 -4.50 -6.58 7.71
CA LEU A 155 -4.03 -5.25 7.34
C LEU A 155 -3.94 -4.31 8.53
N ARG A 156 -4.99 -4.28 9.38
CA ARG A 156 -5.02 -3.45 10.60
C ARG A 156 -3.92 -3.86 11.58
N LYS A 157 -3.66 -5.16 11.74
CA LYS A 157 -2.55 -5.66 12.56
C LYS A 157 -1.20 -5.20 12.02
N GLY A 158 -0.97 -5.30 10.71
CA GLY A 158 0.25 -4.80 10.08
C GLY A 158 0.45 -3.29 10.25
N ILE A 159 -0.61 -2.49 10.06
CA ILE A 159 -0.61 -1.04 10.28
C ILE A 159 -0.17 -0.70 11.71
N GLU A 160 -0.72 -1.38 12.70
CA GLU A 160 -0.41 -1.12 14.11
C GLU A 160 1.06 -1.42 14.43
N ILE A 161 1.59 -2.55 13.93
CA ILE A 161 3.00 -2.89 14.12
C ILE A 161 3.92 -1.86 13.44
N TYR A 162 3.61 -1.42 12.21
CA TYR A 162 4.42 -0.38 11.55
C TYR A 162 4.40 0.94 12.31
N LYS A 163 3.25 1.36 12.83
CA LYS A 163 3.16 2.57 13.66
C LYS A 163 4.05 2.47 14.91
N GLN A 164 4.06 1.33 15.57
CA GLN A 164 4.90 1.11 16.74
C GLN A 164 6.39 1.20 16.38
N ILE A 165 6.80 0.58 15.26
CA ILE A 165 8.18 0.69 14.77
C ILE A 165 8.56 2.15 14.49
N ILE A 166 7.68 2.91 13.85
CA ILE A 166 7.89 4.34 13.54
C ILE A 166 7.99 5.20 14.81
N ILE A 167 7.19 4.93 15.84
CA ILE A 167 7.26 5.64 17.13
C ILE A 167 8.62 5.39 17.81
N GLU A 168 9.19 4.19 17.64
CA GLU A 168 10.49 3.84 18.20
C GLU A 168 11.67 4.34 17.37
N ASP A 169 11.49 4.45 16.06
CA ASP A 169 12.51 4.79 15.06
C ASP A 169 11.83 5.41 13.83
N ASP A 170 11.67 6.72 13.86
CA ASP A 170 11.00 7.49 12.79
C ASP A 170 11.84 7.54 11.50
N GLU A 171 13.11 7.16 11.57
CA GLU A 171 14.00 7.01 10.42
C GLU A 171 13.95 5.61 9.77
N TYR A 172 13.11 4.71 10.28
CA TYR A 172 12.96 3.36 9.74
C TYR A 172 12.10 3.35 8.46
N TYR A 173 12.69 3.74 7.34
CA TYR A 173 11.98 3.96 6.06
C TYR A 173 11.13 2.77 5.59
N ASP A 174 11.57 1.54 5.85
CA ASP A 174 10.84 0.34 5.43
C ASP A 174 9.47 0.23 6.13
N ALA A 175 9.34 0.68 7.38
CA ALA A 175 8.06 0.73 8.10
C ALA A 175 7.13 1.82 7.56
N TRP A 176 7.67 2.98 7.17
CA TRP A 176 6.91 4.03 6.50
C TRP A 176 6.33 3.55 5.16
N ILE A 177 7.14 2.92 4.32
CA ILE A 177 6.69 2.35 3.04
C ILE A 177 5.67 1.23 3.27
N GLY A 178 5.92 0.35 4.25
CA GLY A 178 4.99 -0.70 4.63
C GLY A 178 3.64 -0.17 5.12
N LEU A 179 3.65 0.90 5.92
CA LEU A 179 2.45 1.59 6.40
C LEU A 179 1.65 2.18 5.23
N GLY A 180 2.32 2.84 4.28
CA GLY A 180 1.67 3.40 3.08
C GLY A 180 0.96 2.32 2.27
N ARG A 181 1.65 1.20 2.02
CA ARG A 181 1.09 0.04 1.32
C ARG A 181 -0.10 -0.55 2.06
N ALA A 182 0.01 -0.76 3.37
CA ALA A 182 -1.08 -1.33 4.15
C ALA A 182 -2.35 -0.43 4.10
N ARG A 183 -2.16 0.89 4.14
CA ARG A 183 -3.24 1.87 4.09
C ARG A 183 -3.94 1.93 2.73
N ILE A 184 -3.20 1.90 1.62
CA ILE A 184 -3.82 1.96 0.29
C ILE A 184 -4.63 0.70 -0.02
N TYR A 185 -4.14 -0.48 0.39
CA TYR A 185 -4.90 -1.73 0.24
C TYR A 185 -6.08 -1.83 1.20
N LEU A 186 -5.98 -1.26 2.41
CA LEU A 186 -7.14 -1.16 3.30
C LEU A 186 -8.23 -0.28 2.67
N ALA A 187 -7.88 0.90 2.15
CA ALA A 187 -8.80 1.79 1.45
C ALA A 187 -9.48 1.08 0.27
N LYS A 188 -8.70 0.32 -0.52
CA LYS A 188 -9.20 -0.49 -1.63
C LYS A 188 -10.25 -1.52 -1.19
N ILE A 189 -9.94 -2.33 -0.18
CA ILE A 189 -10.81 -3.42 0.28
C ILE A 189 -12.07 -2.86 0.92
N GLU A 190 -11.94 -1.84 1.79
CA GLU A 190 -13.10 -1.20 2.42
C GLU A 190 -14.06 -0.67 1.35
N ARG A 191 -13.55 0.03 0.32
CA ARG A 191 -14.36 0.47 -0.82
C ARG A 191 -15.03 -0.69 -1.57
N GLU A 192 -14.29 -1.76 -1.89
CA GLU A 192 -14.85 -2.93 -2.57
C GLU A 192 -15.98 -3.59 -1.74
N MET A 193 -15.84 -3.62 -0.42
CA MET A 193 -16.90 -4.13 0.49
C MET A 193 -18.14 -3.23 0.46
N PHE A 194 -17.98 -1.92 0.64
CA PHE A 194 -19.10 -0.98 0.61
C PHE A 194 -19.89 -1.03 -0.70
N GLN A 195 -19.20 -1.21 -1.83
CA GLN A 195 -19.85 -1.30 -3.13
C GLN A 195 -20.65 -2.59 -3.31
N ASN A 196 -20.20 -3.71 -2.74
CA ASN A 196 -20.97 -4.95 -2.76
C ASN A 196 -22.25 -4.80 -1.94
N ASP A 197 -22.17 -4.16 -0.77
CA ASP A 197 -23.31 -3.92 0.10
C ASP A 197 -24.35 -2.96 -0.53
N GLN A 198 -23.90 -1.96 -1.30
CA GLN A 198 -24.80 -1.01 -1.98
C GLN A 198 -25.60 -1.63 -3.13
N ASN A 199 -25.08 -2.65 -3.82
CA ASN A 199 -25.85 -3.32 -4.88
C ASN A 199 -27.10 -4.05 -4.34
N ASP A 200 -27.15 -4.30 -3.04
CA ASP A 200 -28.22 -5.06 -2.38
C ASP A 200 -29.27 -4.17 -1.66
N LEU A 201 -29.09 -2.84 -1.63
CA LEU A 201 -29.94 -1.91 -0.88
C LEU A 201 -30.68 -0.90 -1.78
N SER A 202 -31.95 -0.64 -1.47
CA SER A 202 -32.78 0.37 -2.16
C SER A 202 -32.53 1.78 -1.63
N ASP A 203 -32.67 2.77 -2.52
CA ASP A 203 -32.49 4.21 -2.29
C ASP A 203 -33.26 4.72 -1.05
N SER A 204 -32.59 4.79 0.10
CA SER A 204 -33.12 5.35 1.34
C SER A 204 -32.19 6.46 1.83
N GLU A 205 -32.70 7.44 2.59
CA GLU A 205 -31.84 8.52 3.11
C GLU A 205 -30.69 8.04 4.01
N ASN A 206 -30.81 6.84 4.58
CA ASN A 206 -29.76 6.26 5.41
C ASN A 206 -28.54 5.85 4.57
N SER A 207 -28.74 5.42 3.31
CA SER A 207 -27.64 5.01 2.42
C SER A 207 -26.73 6.19 2.05
N LYS A 208 -27.28 7.40 1.91
CA LYS A 208 -26.50 8.62 1.60
C LYS A 208 -25.55 9.03 2.73
N LYS A 209 -25.94 8.87 3.99
CA LYS A 209 -25.09 9.21 5.15
C LYS A 209 -23.95 8.20 5.31
N GLU A 210 -24.25 6.91 5.16
CA GLU A 210 -23.25 5.84 5.21
C GLU A 210 -22.22 5.99 4.08
N GLN A 211 -22.67 6.38 2.89
CA GLN A 211 -21.82 6.65 1.73
C GLN A 211 -20.86 7.83 1.95
N LYS A 212 -21.35 8.96 2.48
CA LYS A 212 -20.48 10.10 2.78
C LYS A 212 -19.39 9.72 3.79
N SER A 213 -19.76 8.98 4.84
CA SER A 213 -18.80 8.50 5.83
C SER A 213 -17.76 7.55 5.22
N SER A 214 -18.16 6.70 4.28
CA SER A 214 -17.25 5.79 3.58
C SER A 214 -16.19 6.55 2.77
N ILE A 215 -16.61 7.57 2.01
CA ILE A 215 -15.72 8.45 1.22
C ILE A 215 -14.70 9.15 2.12
N GLU A 216 -15.13 9.68 3.27
CA GLU A 216 -14.24 10.36 4.22
C GLU A 216 -13.20 9.40 4.81
N ILE A 217 -13.60 8.16 5.15
CA ILE A 217 -12.70 7.12 5.65
C ILE A 217 -11.68 6.72 4.59
N GLU A 218 -12.13 6.57 3.34
CA GLU A 218 -11.26 6.24 2.21
C GLU A 218 -10.23 7.34 1.95
N GLN A 219 -10.66 8.61 1.90
CA GLN A 219 -9.78 9.76 1.71
C GLN A 219 -8.74 9.84 2.83
N ALA A 220 -9.17 9.69 4.08
CA ALA A 220 -8.27 9.72 5.22
C ALA A 220 -7.22 8.61 5.12
N SER A 221 -7.62 7.39 4.72
CA SER A 221 -6.69 6.28 4.51
C SER A 221 -5.74 6.51 3.34
N PHE A 222 -6.21 7.09 2.23
CA PHE A 222 -5.38 7.45 1.08
C PHE A 222 -4.35 8.54 1.45
N ASN A 223 -4.77 9.62 2.10
CA ASN A 223 -3.85 10.69 2.53
C ASN A 223 -2.78 10.17 3.49
N LEU A 224 -3.16 9.31 4.45
CA LEU A 224 -2.22 8.65 5.34
C LEU A 224 -1.25 7.73 4.57
N ALA A 225 -1.70 7.09 3.47
CA ALA A 225 -0.85 6.25 2.65
C ALA A 225 0.22 7.07 1.92
N ILE A 226 -0.20 8.14 1.25
CA ILE A 226 0.67 9.06 0.51
C ILE A 226 1.71 9.69 1.43
N ASN A 227 1.28 10.26 2.56
CA ASN A 227 2.20 10.86 3.54
C ASN A 227 3.25 9.87 4.04
N ALA A 228 2.86 8.60 4.23
CA ALA A 228 3.78 7.55 4.64
C ALA A 228 4.78 7.18 3.53
N PHE A 229 4.33 7.11 2.27
CA PHE A 229 5.23 6.90 1.14
C PHE A 229 6.23 8.04 0.97
N ASP A 230 5.78 9.29 1.01
CA ASP A 230 6.64 10.46 0.87
C ASP A 230 7.70 10.50 1.97
N LYS A 231 7.30 10.25 3.23
CA LYS A 231 8.25 10.21 4.35
C LYS A 231 9.26 9.08 4.20
N GLY A 232 8.81 7.88 3.84
CA GLY A 232 9.68 6.73 3.64
C GLY A 232 10.66 6.93 2.48
N LEU A 233 10.20 7.44 1.34
CA LEU A 233 11.03 7.74 0.19
C LEU A 233 12.03 8.86 0.45
N SER A 234 11.64 9.92 1.17
CA SER A 234 12.54 11.02 1.55
C SER A 234 13.71 10.51 2.40
N ILE A 235 13.44 9.69 3.42
CA ILE A 235 14.48 9.07 4.24
C ILE A 235 15.37 8.17 3.38
N LEU A 236 14.77 7.31 2.53
CA LEU A 236 15.51 6.35 1.72
C LEU A 236 16.39 7.03 0.66
N LYS A 237 15.92 8.11 0.03
CA LYS A 237 16.67 8.90 -0.96
C LYS A 237 18.00 9.40 -0.39
N SER A 238 18.02 9.77 0.89
CA SER A 238 19.26 10.20 1.58
C SER A 238 20.20 9.06 1.97
N LYS A 239 19.71 7.81 2.04
CA LYS A 239 20.44 6.65 2.58
C LYS A 239 20.97 5.71 1.50
N ASP A 240 20.16 5.41 0.48
CA ASP A 240 20.46 4.39 -0.54
C ASP A 240 19.69 4.68 -1.83
N GLU A 241 20.36 5.29 -2.80
CA GLU A 241 19.78 5.70 -4.09
C GLU A 241 19.23 4.52 -4.90
N ASN A 242 19.94 3.39 -4.93
CA ASN A 242 19.49 2.20 -5.67
C ASN A 242 18.21 1.63 -5.06
N LYS A 243 18.14 1.53 -3.72
CA LYS A 243 16.92 1.09 -3.05
C LYS A 243 15.79 2.09 -3.21
N TYR A 244 16.09 3.39 -3.23
CA TYR A 244 15.10 4.43 -3.48
C TYR A 244 14.42 4.22 -4.83
N VAL A 245 15.18 3.98 -5.91
CA VAL A 245 14.63 3.70 -7.24
C VAL A 245 13.73 2.46 -7.21
N ILE A 246 14.23 1.34 -6.66
CA ILE A 246 13.46 0.09 -6.58
C ILE A 246 12.16 0.30 -5.82
N LYS A 247 12.19 0.93 -4.64
CA LYS A 247 11.01 1.14 -3.81
C LYS A 247 10.02 2.11 -4.45
N SER A 248 10.51 3.13 -5.15
CA SER A 248 9.68 4.05 -5.94
C SER A 248 8.87 3.32 -7.01
N ILE A 249 9.51 2.41 -7.77
CA ILE A 249 8.82 1.59 -8.77
C ILE A 249 7.74 0.71 -8.12
N LEU A 250 7.99 0.18 -6.93
CA LEU A 250 7.00 -0.64 -6.22
C LEU A 250 5.81 0.17 -5.72
N ILE A 251 6.04 1.36 -5.18
CA ILE A 251 4.98 2.28 -4.76
C ILE A 251 4.16 2.72 -5.97
N ALA A 252 4.82 3.03 -7.09
CA ALA A 252 4.16 3.32 -8.36
C ALA A 252 3.20 2.18 -8.76
N LYS A 253 3.64 0.93 -8.71
CA LYS A 253 2.75 -0.22 -8.99
C LYS A 253 1.55 -0.30 -8.05
N ASP A 254 1.75 -0.06 -6.75
CA ASP A 254 0.65 -0.07 -5.77
C ASP A 254 -0.38 1.03 -6.09
N LEU A 255 0.10 2.24 -6.41
CA LEU A 255 -0.74 3.38 -6.79
C LEU A 255 -1.49 3.11 -8.10
N GLN A 256 -0.82 2.52 -9.10
CA GLN A 256 -1.43 2.12 -10.36
C GLN A 256 -2.53 1.07 -10.14
N GLU A 257 -2.28 0.07 -9.30
CA GLU A 257 -3.29 -0.96 -8.99
C GLU A 257 -4.51 -0.36 -8.29
N TYR A 258 -4.29 0.59 -7.38
CA TYR A 258 -5.36 1.31 -6.72
C TYR A 258 -6.15 2.20 -7.70
N ALA A 259 -5.48 2.95 -8.56
CA ALA A 259 -6.10 3.73 -9.63
C ALA A 259 -6.97 2.87 -10.56
N LEU A 260 -6.46 1.73 -11.02
CA LEU A 260 -7.21 0.80 -11.87
C LEU A 260 -8.44 0.22 -11.16
N SER A 261 -8.35 -0.02 -9.85
CA SER A 261 -9.51 -0.46 -9.08
C SER A 261 -10.59 0.62 -8.93
N ILE A 262 -10.24 1.88 -9.15
CA ILE A 262 -11.20 2.99 -9.26
C ILE A 262 -11.76 3.07 -10.69
N ASP A 263 -10.91 2.98 -11.71
CA ASP A 263 -11.32 3.13 -13.12
C ASP A 263 -12.24 2.00 -13.61
N HIS A 264 -12.04 0.77 -13.11
CA HIS A 264 -12.92 -0.37 -13.41
C HIS A 264 -14.33 -0.25 -12.80
N LEU A 265 -14.58 0.77 -11.99
CA LEU A 265 -15.93 1.18 -11.63
C LEU A 265 -16.55 1.79 -12.89
N LYS A 266 -17.10 0.95 -13.76
CA LYS A 266 -18.06 1.40 -14.76
C LYS A 266 -19.13 2.18 -14.00
N PHE A 267 -19.11 3.51 -14.16
CA PHE A 267 -20.10 4.41 -13.63
C PHE A 267 -21.44 4.02 -14.25
N THR A 268 -22.14 3.08 -13.61
CA THR A 268 -23.53 2.77 -13.91
C THR A 268 -24.34 4.01 -13.54
N ASP A 269 -25.37 4.30 -14.34
CA ASP A 269 -26.12 5.58 -14.41
C ASP A 269 -26.78 6.08 -13.10
N ASN A 270 -26.53 5.45 -11.94
CA ASN A 270 -27.14 5.72 -10.64
C ASN A 270 -26.17 6.16 -9.52
N LYS A 271 -24.88 6.40 -9.77
CA LYS A 271 -23.95 6.89 -8.72
C LYS A 271 -24.05 8.40 -8.50
N ASN A 272 -23.88 8.86 -7.25
CA ASN A 272 -23.89 10.28 -6.91
C ASN A 272 -22.71 11.00 -7.58
N LEU A 273 -22.91 12.23 -8.05
CA LEU A 273 -21.89 13.05 -8.71
C LEU A 273 -20.65 13.23 -7.81
N ASP A 274 -20.86 13.40 -6.50
CA ASP A 274 -19.80 13.56 -5.50
C ASP A 274 -18.85 12.35 -5.44
N GLU A 275 -19.36 11.12 -5.60
CA GLU A 275 -18.52 9.91 -5.65
C GLU A 275 -17.71 9.82 -6.94
N ILE A 276 -18.30 10.25 -8.05
CA ILE A 276 -17.65 10.26 -9.36
C ILE A 276 -16.50 11.26 -9.31
N ASN A 277 -16.75 12.46 -8.78
CA ASN A 277 -15.74 13.50 -8.59
C ASN A 277 -14.64 13.02 -7.65
N PHE A 278 -15.00 12.42 -6.52
CA PHE A 278 -14.04 11.87 -5.57
C PHE A 278 -13.14 10.79 -6.17
N ALA A 279 -13.74 9.80 -6.83
CA ALA A 279 -13.03 8.74 -7.52
C ALA A 279 -12.08 9.28 -8.59
N GLN A 280 -12.51 10.28 -9.36
CA GLN A 280 -11.67 10.97 -10.33
C GLN A 280 -10.50 11.69 -9.65
N GLY A 281 -10.73 12.36 -8.51
CA GLY A 281 -9.69 13.07 -7.78
C GLY A 281 -8.60 12.14 -7.24
N ILE A 282 -9.00 11.02 -6.63
CA ILE A 282 -8.06 9.99 -6.16
C ILE A 282 -7.29 9.34 -7.32
N HIS A 283 -7.98 9.03 -8.42
CA HIS A 283 -7.35 8.49 -9.62
C HIS A 283 -6.31 9.50 -10.17
N GLY A 284 -6.70 10.77 -10.27
CA GLY A 284 -5.80 11.85 -10.68
C GLY A 284 -4.58 11.99 -9.76
N CYS A 285 -4.76 11.89 -8.43
CA CYS A 285 -3.64 11.88 -7.49
C CYS A 285 -2.69 10.71 -7.74
N CYS A 286 -3.21 9.50 -7.96
CA CYS A 286 -2.38 8.33 -8.27
C CYS A 286 -1.57 8.55 -9.56
N LEU A 287 -2.19 9.08 -10.61
CA LEU A 287 -1.53 9.40 -11.88
C LEU A 287 -0.45 10.48 -11.71
N TYR A 288 -0.71 11.50 -10.89
CA TYR A 288 0.29 12.52 -10.55
C TYR A 288 1.50 11.90 -9.84
N TYR A 289 1.29 11.11 -8.78
CA TYR A 289 2.40 10.47 -8.07
C TYR A 289 3.16 9.48 -8.97
N LEU A 290 2.46 8.76 -9.85
CA LEU A 290 3.08 7.93 -10.89
C LEU A 290 3.98 8.75 -11.83
N ALA A 291 3.47 9.87 -12.35
CA ALA A 291 4.22 10.76 -13.24
C ALA A 291 5.44 11.36 -12.52
N LYS A 292 5.27 11.82 -11.28
CA LYS A 292 6.34 12.36 -10.43
C LYS A 292 7.45 11.34 -10.23
N LEU A 293 7.10 10.12 -9.82
CA LEU A 293 8.08 9.05 -9.61
C LEU A 293 8.81 8.71 -10.93
N LYS A 294 8.14 8.68 -12.07
CA LYS A 294 8.80 8.43 -13.36
C LYS A 294 9.74 9.55 -13.80
N THR A 295 9.34 10.80 -13.57
CA THR A 295 10.16 11.98 -13.89
C THR A 295 11.46 12.00 -13.07
N ASP A 296 11.40 11.54 -11.82
CA ASP A 296 12.59 11.44 -10.96
C ASP A 296 13.61 10.38 -11.42
N HIS A 297 13.25 9.43 -12.31
CA HIS A 297 14.07 8.26 -12.64
C HIS A 297 14.64 8.21 -14.06
N ASN A 298 14.16 8.98 -15.04
CA ASN A 298 14.57 8.86 -16.46
C ASN A 298 14.42 10.17 -17.26
N ASP A 299 15.49 10.62 -17.93
CA ASP A 299 15.45 11.75 -18.89
C ASP A 299 14.79 11.36 -20.25
N ASP A 300 14.83 10.07 -20.63
CA ASP A 300 14.36 9.58 -21.94
C ASP A 300 12.88 9.12 -21.95
N GLU A 301 12.20 9.04 -20.79
CA GLU A 301 10.79 8.60 -20.64
C GLU A 301 9.79 9.78 -20.48
N ASN A 302 10.20 11.00 -20.84
CA ASN A 302 9.39 12.21 -20.66
C ASN A 302 7.99 12.12 -21.30
N GLU A 303 7.83 11.42 -22.42
CA GLU A 303 6.52 11.28 -23.07
C GLU A 303 5.51 10.46 -22.25
N GLU A 304 5.93 9.39 -21.56
CA GLU A 304 5.01 8.60 -20.74
C GLU A 304 4.62 9.36 -19.47
N SER A 305 5.59 10.00 -18.81
CA SER A 305 5.35 10.88 -17.67
C SER A 305 4.40 12.03 -18.05
N LYS A 306 4.55 12.59 -19.26
CA LYS A 306 3.68 13.64 -19.81
C LYS A 306 2.26 13.17 -20.06
N LEU A 307 2.08 11.97 -20.63
CA LEU A 307 0.75 11.38 -20.81
C LEU A 307 0.05 11.16 -19.47
N LEU A 308 0.75 10.55 -18.50
CA LEU A 308 0.23 10.33 -17.15
C LEU A 308 -0.14 11.65 -16.46
N LEU A 309 0.71 12.67 -16.57
CA LEU A 309 0.48 13.97 -15.95
C LEU A 309 -0.69 14.73 -16.58
N ASN A 310 -0.82 14.68 -17.91
CA ASN A 310 -1.96 15.27 -18.59
C ASN A 310 -3.28 14.58 -18.19
N GLU A 311 -3.28 13.25 -18.08
CA GLU A 311 -4.43 12.51 -17.57
C GLU A 311 -4.72 12.85 -16.11
N ALA A 312 -3.69 12.99 -15.27
CA ALA A 312 -3.83 13.43 -13.87
C ALA A 312 -4.53 14.79 -13.79
N ILE A 313 -4.04 15.79 -14.56
CA ILE A 313 -4.63 17.13 -14.62
C ILE A 313 -6.09 17.07 -15.09
N GLU A 314 -6.40 16.27 -16.11
CA GLU A 314 -7.76 16.10 -16.60
C GLU A 314 -8.70 15.55 -15.51
N LYS A 315 -8.29 14.48 -14.82
CA LYS A 315 -9.08 13.84 -13.76
C LYS A 315 -9.25 14.76 -12.54
N LEU A 316 -8.18 15.40 -12.10
CA LEU A 316 -8.18 16.35 -10.97
C LEU A 316 -9.03 17.59 -11.28
N SER A 317 -8.99 18.11 -12.51
CA SER A 317 -9.81 19.27 -12.92
C SER A 317 -11.30 18.93 -12.99
N LYS A 318 -11.66 17.69 -13.35
CA LYS A 318 -13.06 17.22 -13.36
C LYS A 318 -13.59 16.92 -11.97
N ALA A 319 -12.72 16.48 -11.06
CA ALA A 319 -13.04 16.22 -9.67
C ALA A 319 -13.34 17.48 -8.85
N ASN A 320 -13.22 18.68 -9.45
CA ASN A 320 -13.12 19.96 -8.75
C ASN A 320 -14.43 20.39 -8.07
N GLU A 321 -14.67 19.79 -6.89
CA GLU A 321 -15.24 20.46 -5.73
C GLU A 321 -14.08 21.07 -4.95
N GLU A 322 -14.15 22.39 -4.74
CA GLU A 322 -13.04 23.39 -4.67
C GLU A 322 -11.85 23.14 -3.70
N ASP A 323 -11.83 22.07 -2.91
CA ASP A 323 -10.93 22.00 -1.76
C ASP A 323 -9.99 20.78 -1.71
N ARG A 324 -10.46 19.58 -2.06
CA ARG A 324 -9.75 18.34 -1.65
C ARG A 324 -8.53 17.99 -2.50
N PHE A 325 -8.56 18.36 -3.77
CA PHE A 325 -7.55 17.95 -4.74
C PHE A 325 -6.80 19.13 -5.35
N THR A 326 -7.13 20.35 -4.91
CA THR A 326 -6.63 21.62 -5.43
C THR A 326 -5.12 21.74 -5.26
N GLU A 327 -4.57 21.27 -4.13
CA GLU A 327 -3.12 21.23 -3.92
C GLU A 327 -2.44 20.31 -4.95
N THR A 328 -2.90 19.07 -5.08
CA THR A 328 -2.35 18.09 -6.04
C THR A 328 -2.50 18.56 -7.48
N LEU A 329 -3.60 19.23 -7.82
CA LEU A 329 -3.80 19.83 -9.14
C LEU A 329 -2.77 20.93 -9.40
N GLY A 330 -2.54 21.81 -8.43
CA GLY A 330 -1.50 22.83 -8.49
C GLY A 330 -0.12 22.21 -8.66
N GLN A 331 0.22 21.20 -7.84
CA GLN A 331 1.48 20.47 -7.97
C GLN A 331 1.63 19.77 -9.33
N SER A 332 0.54 19.24 -9.90
CA SER A 332 0.54 18.61 -11.22
C SER A 332 0.89 19.61 -12.32
N TYR A 333 0.31 20.82 -12.25
CA TYR A 333 0.67 21.90 -13.15
C TYR A 333 2.12 22.37 -12.97
N ILE A 334 2.62 22.49 -11.74
CA ILE A 334 4.03 22.82 -11.50
C ILE A 334 4.95 21.74 -12.06
N LEU A 335 4.65 20.46 -11.85
CA LEU A 335 5.42 19.37 -12.47
C LEU A 335 5.39 19.44 -14.00
N LYS A 336 4.26 19.86 -14.58
CA LYS A 336 4.14 20.03 -16.04
C LYS A 336 5.13 21.06 -16.59
N THR A 337 5.44 22.12 -15.83
CA THR A 337 6.44 23.12 -16.24
C THR A 337 7.85 22.54 -16.38
N ILE A 338 8.14 21.42 -15.70
CA ILE A 338 9.45 20.75 -15.73
C ILE A 338 9.56 19.81 -16.94
N ILE A 339 8.46 19.15 -17.30
CA ILE A 339 8.44 18.11 -18.35
C ILE A 339 8.01 18.63 -19.73
N GLU A 340 7.39 19.80 -19.80
CA GLU A 340 6.94 20.41 -21.05
C GLU A 340 8.10 21.15 -21.75
N SER A 341 8.08 21.18 -23.08
CA SER A 341 9.08 21.89 -23.89
C SER A 341 8.51 23.11 -24.61
N ASP A 342 7.19 23.20 -24.74
CA ASP A 342 6.50 24.33 -25.34
C ASP A 342 6.38 25.50 -24.36
N GLU A 343 7.04 26.62 -24.64
CA GLU A 343 7.13 27.77 -23.73
C GLU A 343 5.75 28.34 -23.36
N GLU A 344 4.80 28.38 -24.30
CA GLU A 344 3.45 28.90 -24.04
C GLU A 344 2.70 27.99 -23.06
N GLN A 345 2.77 26.68 -23.25
CA GLN A 345 2.20 25.70 -22.30
C GLN A 345 2.90 25.70 -20.94
N ILE A 346 4.22 25.94 -20.89
CA ILE A 346 4.97 26.08 -19.64
C ILE A 346 4.43 27.27 -18.85
N MET A 347 4.28 28.44 -19.49
CA MET A 347 3.77 29.64 -18.83
C MET A 347 2.33 29.46 -18.36
N GLU A 348 1.46 28.89 -19.20
CA GLU A 348 0.07 28.61 -18.83
C GLU A 348 -0.01 27.63 -17.65
N ALA A 349 0.80 26.57 -17.66
CA ALA A 349 0.84 25.61 -16.56
C ALA A 349 1.37 26.25 -15.28
N TYR A 350 2.41 27.10 -15.36
CA TYR A 350 2.93 27.80 -14.19
C TYR A 350 1.89 28.70 -13.53
N ASP A 351 1.18 29.51 -14.32
CA ASP A 351 0.14 30.42 -13.84
C ASP A 351 -1.01 29.65 -13.16
N LYS A 352 -1.52 28.60 -13.82
CA LYS A 352 -2.57 27.72 -13.24
C LYS A 352 -2.09 27.01 -11.99
N GLY A 353 -0.84 26.53 -11.99
CA GLY A 353 -0.22 25.87 -10.84
C GLY A 353 -0.19 26.80 -9.62
N LEU A 354 0.26 28.04 -9.80
CA LEU A 354 0.26 29.04 -8.74
C LEU A 354 -1.14 29.40 -8.26
N GLU A 355 -2.11 29.55 -9.16
CA GLU A 355 -3.49 29.82 -8.79
C GLU A 355 -4.07 28.73 -7.88
N CYS A 356 -3.93 27.46 -8.28
CA CYS A 356 -4.39 26.32 -7.49
C CYS A 356 -3.66 26.21 -6.15
N LEU A 357 -2.32 26.36 -6.11
CA LEU A 357 -1.57 26.29 -4.85
C LEU A 357 -1.94 27.41 -3.88
N LYS A 358 -2.15 28.64 -4.38
CA LYS A 358 -2.65 29.77 -3.56
C LYS A 358 -4.05 29.50 -3.04
N GLN A 359 -4.93 28.91 -3.86
CA GLN A 359 -6.27 28.53 -3.42
C GLN A 359 -6.21 27.47 -2.33
N ALA A 360 -5.41 26.41 -2.52
CA ALA A 360 -5.19 25.38 -1.50
C ALA A 360 -4.66 25.98 -0.18
N TYR A 361 -3.72 26.92 -0.26
CA TYR A 361 -3.17 27.57 0.92
C TYR A 361 -4.17 28.45 1.67
N LYS A 362 -5.11 29.09 0.95
CA LYS A 362 -6.21 29.84 1.60
C LYS A 362 -7.15 28.93 2.40
N LEU A 363 -7.28 27.67 2.00
CA LEU A 363 -8.12 26.68 2.66
C LEU A 363 -7.44 26.06 3.88
N ASP A 364 -6.12 25.92 3.84
CA ASP A 364 -5.30 25.43 4.95
C ASP A 364 -4.04 26.29 5.15
N PRO A 365 -4.17 27.48 5.79
CA PRO A 365 -3.04 28.41 6.00
C PRO A 365 -1.95 27.86 6.91
N ASP A 366 -2.26 26.84 7.72
CA ASP A 366 -1.34 26.19 8.66
C ASP A 366 -0.47 25.11 7.97
N ASN A 367 -0.68 24.85 6.68
CA ASN A 367 0.14 23.92 5.90
C ASN A 367 1.52 24.53 5.57
N GLU A 368 2.47 24.35 6.49
CA GLU A 368 3.84 24.88 6.37
C GLU A 368 4.58 24.37 5.12
N ASN A 369 4.32 23.13 4.67
CA ASN A 369 4.95 22.60 3.46
C ASN A 369 4.48 23.36 2.22
N LEU A 370 3.18 23.62 2.11
CA LEU A 370 2.61 24.38 1.00
C LEU A 370 3.05 25.84 1.03
N ARG A 371 3.17 26.43 2.23
CA ARG A 371 3.75 27.77 2.41
C ARG A 371 5.19 27.83 1.92
N GLU A 372 6.05 26.91 2.34
CA GLU A 372 7.46 26.85 1.91
C GLU A 372 7.56 26.68 0.38
N GLN A 373 6.68 25.86 -0.21
CA GLN A 373 6.60 25.70 -1.66
C GLN A 373 6.22 27.02 -2.36
N LEU A 374 5.21 27.74 -1.87
CA LEU A 374 4.80 29.02 -2.43
C LEU A 374 5.87 30.12 -2.26
N GLU A 375 6.59 30.14 -1.13
CA GLU A 375 7.74 31.03 -0.93
C GLU A 375 8.86 30.70 -1.93
N THR A 376 9.17 29.41 -2.15
CA THR A 376 10.18 28.94 -3.11
C THR A 376 9.83 29.33 -4.54
N LEU A 377 8.54 29.31 -4.89
CA LEU A 377 8.04 29.73 -6.20
C LEU A 377 7.96 31.26 -6.35
N GLY A 378 8.28 32.04 -5.31
CA GLY A 378 8.18 33.51 -5.32
C GLY A 378 6.74 34.03 -5.30
N ALA A 379 5.79 33.19 -4.88
CA ALA A 379 4.37 33.47 -4.92
C ALA A 379 3.82 34.09 -3.62
N LEU A 380 4.61 34.02 -2.53
CA LEU A 380 4.40 34.69 -1.24
C LEU A 380 5.68 35.45 -0.88
N ASN A 381 5.56 36.73 -0.50
CA ASN A 381 6.68 37.44 0.14
C ASN A 381 6.70 37.09 1.63
N LYS A 382 7.90 37.03 2.22
CA LYS A 382 8.06 36.81 3.67
C LYS A 382 7.34 37.86 4.53
N ASP A 383 7.05 39.01 3.95
CA ASP A 383 6.40 40.17 4.57
C ASP A 383 4.88 40.23 4.35
N ASP A 384 4.29 39.37 3.50
CA ASP A 384 2.83 39.37 3.23
C ASP A 384 1.99 38.79 4.40
N ASN A 385 2.65 38.36 5.48
CA ASN A 385 2.02 37.78 6.67
C ASN A 385 1.23 38.79 7.52
N GLU A 386 1.32 40.09 7.25
CA GLU A 386 0.59 41.12 8.01
C GLU A 386 -0.78 41.51 7.40
N GLU A 387 -1.06 41.20 6.13
CA GLU A 387 -2.32 41.61 5.48
C GLU A 387 -3.42 40.54 5.44
N TYR A 388 -3.11 39.26 5.65
CA TYR A 388 -4.11 38.17 5.57
C TYR A 388 -4.79 37.82 6.91
N PHE A 389 -4.34 38.39 8.04
CA PHE A 389 -4.95 38.23 9.37
C PHE A 389 -5.61 39.52 9.90
N GLY A 390 -5.89 40.49 9.02
CA GLY A 390 -6.61 41.73 9.33
C GLY A 390 -8.13 41.62 9.21
#